data_AF-A0A357FYE8-F1
#
_entry.id   AF-A0A357FYE8-F1
#
_cell.length_a   1.000
_cell.length_b   1.000
_cell.length_c   1.000
_cell.angle_alpha   90.00
_cell.angle_beta   90.00
_cell.angle_gamma   90.00
#
_symmetry.space_group_name_H-M   'P 1'
#
loop_
_entity.id
_entity.type
_entity.pdbx_description
1 polymer ?
#
loop_
_entity_poly.entity_id
_entity_poly.type
_entity_poly.pdbx_seq_one_letter_code
_entity_poly.pdbx_strand_id
1 'polypeptide(L)'
;NGNDTLDGGAGDDILDGGTGIDRALYNAASSAVTVSLAITAAQNTLGAGIDTLLDIENLTGSGFNDTLTGNSGDNSIDGGSGNDT
;
A
#
# COMPACT_ATOMS: atom_id res chain seq x y z
N ASN A 1 10.83 -13.30 2.45
CA ASN A 1 11.14 -14.18 3.63
C ASN A 1 11.85 -13.31 4.63
N GLY A 2 11.11 -12.89 5.65
CA GLY A 2 11.50 -11.79 6.50
C GLY A 2 10.71 -10.54 6.14
N ASN A 3 11.00 -9.46 6.83
CA ASN A 3 10.26 -8.21 6.70
C ASN A 3 10.70 -7.50 5.42
N ASP A 4 9.81 -7.47 4.44
CA ASP A 4 10.04 -6.96 3.10
C ASP A 4 9.39 -5.56 2.94
N THR A 5 9.98 -4.72 2.10
CA THR A 5 9.35 -3.46 1.64
C THR A 5 9.19 -3.55 0.13
N LEU A 6 7.95 -3.48 -0.32
CA LEU A 6 7.54 -3.73 -1.70
C LEU A 6 7.02 -2.43 -2.30
N ASP A 7 7.60 -2.01 -3.42
CA ASP A 7 7.20 -0.79 -4.13
C ASP A 7 6.01 -1.10 -5.04
N GLY A 8 4.89 -0.41 -4.82
CA GLY A 8 3.69 -0.52 -5.63
C GLY A 8 3.80 0.21 -6.97
N GLY A 9 4.78 1.10 -7.14
CA GLY A 9 5.15 1.65 -8.44
C GLY A 9 3.99 2.25 -9.25
N ALA A 10 4.09 2.10 -10.56
CA ALA A 10 3.05 2.47 -11.52
C ALA A 10 2.75 1.26 -12.40
N GLY A 11 1.47 1.01 -12.66
CA GLY A 11 1.00 -0.18 -13.35
C GLY A 11 0.08 -1.01 -12.47
N ASP A 12 -0.31 -2.17 -12.97
CA ASP A 12 -1.09 -3.13 -12.21
C ASP A 12 -0.13 -4.15 -11.57
N ASP A 13 0.01 -4.12 -10.25
CA ASP A 13 1.03 -4.89 -9.54
C ASP A 13 0.45 -5.97 -8.61
N ILE A 14 1.26 -7.01 -8.34
CA ILE A 14 1.01 -7.99 -7.27
C ILE A 14 2.13 -7.83 -6.24
N LEU A 15 1.77 -7.32 -5.07
CA LEU A 15 2.64 -7.13 -3.93
C LEU A 15 2.40 -8.27 -2.95
N ASP A 16 3.29 -9.25 -2.94
CA ASP A 16 3.23 -10.43 -2.07
C ASP A 16 4.39 -10.41 -1.08
N GLY A 17 4.09 -10.15 0.20
CA GLY A 17 5.06 -10.12 1.30
C GLY A 17 5.46 -11.50 1.81
N GLY A 18 4.55 -12.46 1.72
CA GLY A 18 4.75 -13.82 2.19
C GLY A 18 4.87 -13.93 3.71
N THR A 19 6.09 -14.12 4.23
CA THR A 19 6.29 -14.34 5.67
C THR A 19 7.10 -13.21 6.28
N GLY A 20 6.56 -12.59 7.31
CA GLY A 20 7.24 -11.50 7.98
C GLY A 20 6.24 -10.46 8.49
N ILE A 21 6.76 -9.25 8.64
CA ILE A 21 5.97 -8.03 8.79
C ILE A 21 6.36 -7.14 7.62
N ASP A 22 5.47 -7.05 6.65
CA ASP A 22 5.78 -6.53 5.32
C ASP A 22 5.13 -5.17 5.10
N ARG A 23 5.68 -4.39 4.15
CA ARG A 23 5.22 -3.03 3.87
C ARG A 23 5.05 -2.76 2.39
N ALA A 24 3.86 -2.35 1.98
CA ALA A 24 3.62 -1.75 0.67
C ALA A 24 4.00 -0.25 0.69
N LEU A 25 4.72 0.20 -0.34
CA LEU A 25 5.26 1.55 -0.47
C LEU A 25 4.75 2.20 -1.76
N TYR A 26 4.10 3.36 -1.65
CA TYR A 26 3.52 4.12 -2.77
C TYR A 26 4.15 5.50 -2.96
N ASN A 27 5.37 5.71 -2.46
CA ASN A 27 6.06 7.00 -2.52
C ASN A 27 6.39 7.46 -3.96
N ALA A 28 6.42 6.54 -4.92
CA ALA A 28 6.65 6.80 -6.34
C ALA A 28 5.36 7.08 -7.13
N ALA A 29 4.18 7.00 -6.51
CA ALA A 29 2.91 7.25 -7.17
C ALA A 29 2.83 8.67 -7.76
N SER A 30 2.21 8.80 -8.93
CA SER A 30 2.16 10.07 -9.67
C SER A 30 1.01 11.01 -9.24
N SER A 31 0.10 10.49 -8.41
CA SER A 31 -0.98 11.21 -7.74
C SER A 31 -1.35 10.51 -6.44
N ALA A 32 -2.32 11.05 -5.69
CA ALA A 32 -2.88 10.41 -4.51
C ALA A 32 -3.26 8.95 -4.76
N VAL A 33 -3.03 8.11 -3.76
CA VAL A 33 -3.41 6.70 -3.75
C VAL A 33 -4.59 6.43 -2.82
N THR A 34 -5.36 5.41 -3.16
CA THR A 34 -6.39 4.85 -2.27
C THR A 34 -6.12 3.38 -2.07
N VAL A 35 -5.62 3.00 -0.90
CA VAL A 35 -5.12 1.65 -0.65
C VAL A 35 -5.71 1.09 0.64
N SER A 36 -6.16 -0.15 0.60
CA SER A 36 -6.70 -0.87 1.74
C SER A 36 -6.03 -2.23 1.92
N LEU A 37 -5.44 -2.45 3.09
CA LEU A 37 -4.91 -3.77 3.49
C LEU A 37 -6.03 -4.78 3.79
N ALA A 38 -7.28 -4.33 3.91
CA ALA A 38 -8.43 -5.21 4.11
C ALA A 38 -8.92 -5.83 2.80
N ILE A 39 -8.46 -5.34 1.65
CA ILE A 39 -8.80 -5.86 0.33
C ILE A 39 -7.64 -6.73 -0.17
N THR A 40 -7.83 -8.04 -0.20
CA THR A 40 -6.84 -9.01 -0.70
C THR A 40 -7.05 -9.40 -2.17
N ALA A 41 -7.97 -8.72 -2.85
CA ALA A 41 -8.20 -8.85 -4.28
C ALA A 41 -7.63 -7.61 -5.00
N ALA A 42 -7.64 -7.65 -6.32
CA ALA A 42 -7.31 -6.48 -7.14
C ALA A 42 -8.15 -5.26 -6.73
N GLN A 43 -7.49 -4.15 -6.41
CA GLN A 43 -8.08 -2.89 -5.99
C GLN A 43 -7.54 -1.74 -6.82
N ASN A 44 -8.39 -0.78 -7.16
CA ASN A 44 -7.95 0.41 -7.87
C ASN A 44 -7.25 1.36 -6.89
N THR A 45 -5.93 1.39 -6.92
CA THR A 45 -5.08 2.22 -6.08
C THR A 45 -4.94 3.65 -6.61
N LEU A 46 -5.60 3.97 -7.73
CA LEU A 46 -5.61 5.26 -8.41
C LEU A 46 -4.24 5.64 -8.96
N GLY A 47 -3.43 6.33 -8.17
CA GLY A 47 -2.14 6.91 -8.59
C GLY A 47 -1.05 5.88 -8.91
N ALA A 48 -1.29 4.60 -8.59
CA ALA A 48 -0.41 3.48 -8.88
C ALA A 48 -1.01 2.51 -9.90
N GLY A 49 -2.29 2.14 -9.83
CA GLY A 49 -2.97 1.36 -10.87
C GLY A 49 -4.02 0.43 -10.28
N ILE A 50 -4.09 -0.82 -10.74
CA ILE A 50 -4.89 -1.87 -10.11
C ILE A 50 -3.96 -2.88 -9.45
N ASP A 51 -3.80 -2.76 -8.14
CA ASP A 51 -2.86 -3.59 -7.39
C ASP A 51 -3.56 -4.69 -6.59
N THR A 52 -2.85 -5.79 -6.33
CA THR A 52 -3.25 -6.83 -5.38
C THR A 52 -2.20 -6.91 -4.28
N LEU A 53 -2.61 -6.71 -3.02
CA LEU A 53 -1.74 -6.80 -1.85
C LEU A 53 -2.05 -8.10 -1.12
N LEU A 54 -1.03 -8.94 -0.96
CA LEU A 54 -1.09 -10.24 -0.29
C LEU A 54 -0.05 -10.26 0.83
N ASP A 55 -0.47 -10.72 2.01
CA ASP A 55 0.41 -10.85 3.18
C ASP A 55 1.20 -9.55 3.47
N ILE A 56 0.48 -8.43 3.59
CA ILE A 56 1.01 -7.08 3.88
C ILE A 56 0.38 -6.52 5.16
N GLU A 57 1.21 -6.14 6.13
CA GLU A 57 0.76 -5.58 7.41
C GLU A 57 0.86 -4.05 7.47
N ASN A 58 1.72 -3.44 6.66
CA ASN A 58 2.04 -2.02 6.75
C ASN A 58 1.94 -1.31 5.40
N LEU A 59 1.74 0.00 5.47
CA LEU A 59 1.48 0.82 4.31
C LEU A 59 2.20 2.16 4.44
N THR A 60 2.83 2.59 3.36
CA THR A 60 3.33 3.96 3.21
C THR A 60 2.70 4.58 1.97
N GLY A 61 2.04 5.72 2.15
CA GLY A 61 1.42 6.52 1.10
C GLY A 61 2.43 7.21 0.18
N SER A 62 1.88 8.14 -0.60
CA SER A 62 2.55 8.97 -1.58
C SER A 62 2.96 10.33 -0.99
N GLY A 63 3.30 11.28 -1.88
CA GLY A 63 3.51 12.69 -1.51
C GLY A 63 2.24 13.56 -1.66
N PHE A 64 1.07 12.94 -1.79
CA PHE A 64 -0.21 13.60 -2.06
C PHE A 64 -1.24 13.25 -0.98
N ASN A 65 -2.46 13.81 -1.08
CA ASN A 65 -3.53 13.54 -0.11
C ASN A 65 -4.09 12.12 -0.29
N ASP A 66 -3.61 11.17 0.50
CA ASP A 66 -3.93 9.76 0.33
C ASP A 66 -5.16 9.33 1.14
N THR A 67 -5.73 8.18 0.77
CA THR A 67 -6.72 7.44 1.57
C THR A 67 -6.19 6.05 1.86
N LEU A 68 -5.81 5.79 3.11
CA LEU A 68 -5.07 4.59 3.50
C LEU A 68 -5.82 3.86 4.60
N THR A 69 -6.20 2.61 4.33
CA THR A 69 -7.00 1.80 5.27
C THR A 69 -6.24 0.54 5.69
N GLY A 70 -6.14 0.32 7.00
CA GLY A 70 -5.60 -0.91 7.56
C GLY A 70 -6.54 -2.11 7.43
N ASN A 71 -6.18 -3.23 8.03
CA ASN A 71 -7.04 -4.40 8.19
C ASN A 71 -7.33 -4.67 9.68
N SER A 72 -7.76 -5.88 10.02
CA SER A 72 -8.07 -6.26 11.40
C SER A 72 -6.83 -6.58 12.27
N GLY A 73 -5.64 -6.60 11.68
CA GLY A 73 -4.38 -6.84 12.37
C GLY A 73 -3.75 -5.56 12.92
N ASP A 74 -2.54 -5.70 13.47
CA ASP A 74 -1.73 -4.54 13.85
C ASP A 74 -1.10 -3.95 12.59
N ASN A 75 -1.46 -2.72 12.24
CA ASN A 75 -0.94 -2.03 11.07
C ASN A 75 -0.15 -0.78 11.47
N SER A 76 1.01 -0.57 10.85
CA SER A 76 1.68 0.73 10.80
C SER A 76 1.37 1.40 9.46
N ILE A 77 0.65 2.52 9.51
CA ILE A 77 0.29 3.31 8.33
C ILE A 77 1.00 4.65 8.41
N ASP A 78 1.86 4.91 7.42
CA ASP A 78 2.51 6.19 7.20
C ASP A 78 1.83 6.88 6.00
N GLY A 79 1.16 8.00 6.24
CA GLY A 79 0.50 8.79 5.18
C GLY A 79 1.48 9.36 4.16
N GLY A 80 2.75 9.54 4.54
CA GLY A 80 3.68 10.31 3.73
C GLY A 80 3.45 11.81 3.90
N SER A 81 3.50 12.55 2.79
CA SER A 81 3.21 13.99 2.79
C SER A 81 1.82 14.23 2.25
N GLY A 82 1.05 15.14 2.83
CA GLY A 82 -0.30 15.41 2.36
C GLY A 82 -1.26 15.62 3.51
N ASN A 83 -2.52 15.81 3.17
CA ASN A 83 -3.62 15.68 4.14
C ASN A 83 -4.28 14.32 3.91
N ASP A 84 -3.84 13.33 4.68
CA ASP A 84 -4.21 11.93 4.47
C ASP A 84 -5.39 11.51 5.37
N THR A 85 -6.10 10.45 4.99
CA THR A 85 -7.22 9.88 5.76
C THR A 85 -7.15 8.37 5.86
#